data_AF-A0A7C8B4Z5-F1
#
_entry.id   AF-A0A7C8B4Z5-F1
#
_cell.length_a   1.000
_cell.length_b   1.000
_cell.length_c   1.000
_cell.angle_alpha   90.00
_cell.angle_beta   90.00
_cell.angle_gamma   90.00
#
_symmetry.space_group_name_H-M   'P 1'
#
loop_
_entity.id
_entity.type
_entity.pdbx_description
1 polymer ?
#
loop_
_entity_poly.entity_id
_entity_poly.type
_entity_poly.pdbx_seq_one_letter_code
_entity_poly.pdbx_strand_id
1 'polypeptide(L)'
;MLNMLFISDSPKAVYLKSYLQPKLKVITDVVTDFDQGLKDVFEKRPNTVFIQEKIGGVTGESVASHIQMLLGGGAPKFILMHEGNDKVGPVKGLFEHLVDLNQPNEQLAEEIQKNLKELLGSQWYKIYIPLVSTEDSGTLPEAAPPLISDDSDAQLDELLKDAGPLQAAVIKAASPPQEPPEKTFVQNSAEECADLMPKPVAQPAASPKPPVSVIPQTTPKPQTSPTSPTSLTGLKPQAQPSPVSASASAPVAPAGFRINHDTSHEEEPIPDELLLAFEQNYRPPSIFLKQSTILIVVALLVCGCAGWYAVRQNPKLIASLKAGSKPAEGQRDVAVPPVKAAPAGAVTPPRLQTPAVVAPAPAPVEKPSPKAQLPKFIPQGGHDASYAAGHPGWERYVGPQAEFRVFSKNGELTALQVLVVKGSMLSESFIREVTGEFVGSPEYTISSREKKNGILVLSGTIPQKGDIRIYQKNGKVRAFVVSRN
;
A
#
# COMPACT_ATOMS: atom_id res chain seq x y z
N MET A 1 -2.15 -3.82 -10.85
CA MET A 1 -2.58 -5.07 -11.52
C MET A 1 -3.84 -5.57 -10.82
N LEU A 2 -4.51 -6.59 -11.36
CA LEU A 2 -5.50 -7.34 -10.58
C LEU A 2 -4.74 -8.38 -9.74
N ASN A 3 -5.15 -8.57 -8.48
CA ASN A 3 -4.59 -9.57 -7.58
C ASN A 3 -5.65 -10.64 -7.30
N MET A 4 -5.29 -11.91 -7.40
CA MET A 4 -6.16 -13.08 -7.23
C MET A 4 -5.51 -14.07 -6.27
N LEU A 5 -6.26 -14.57 -5.30
CA LEU A 5 -5.77 -15.49 -4.28
C LEU A 5 -6.63 -16.74 -4.26
N PHE A 6 -5.99 -17.91 -4.25
CA PHE A 6 -6.62 -19.20 -3.96
C PHE A 6 -6.23 -19.60 -2.54
N ILE A 7 -7.22 -19.87 -1.69
CA ILE A 7 -7.05 -20.46 -0.37
C ILE A 7 -7.62 -21.88 -0.45
N SER A 8 -6.74 -22.86 -0.64
CA SER A 8 -7.08 -24.25 -0.97
C SER A 8 -5.88 -25.19 -0.79
N ASP A 9 -6.08 -26.34 -0.14
CA ASP A 9 -5.10 -27.41 -0.06
C ASP A 9 -5.09 -28.34 -1.29
N SER A 10 -6.14 -28.26 -2.12
CA SER A 10 -6.29 -29.07 -3.33
C SER A 10 -5.19 -28.79 -4.38
N PRO A 11 -4.53 -29.82 -4.93
CA PRO A 11 -3.50 -29.65 -5.96
C PRO A 11 -4.04 -29.01 -7.26
N LYS A 12 -5.37 -29.02 -7.47
CA LYS A 12 -6.00 -28.32 -8.60
C LYS A 12 -5.79 -26.81 -8.53
N ALA A 13 -5.67 -26.20 -7.34
CA ALA A 13 -5.36 -24.77 -7.22
C ALA A 13 -3.96 -24.41 -7.79
N VAL A 14 -2.98 -25.30 -7.64
CA VAL A 14 -1.62 -25.13 -8.20
C VAL A 14 -1.62 -25.27 -9.72
N TYR A 15 -2.39 -26.22 -10.25
CA TYR A 15 -2.64 -26.33 -11.70
C TYR A 15 -3.30 -25.05 -12.23
N LEU A 16 -4.36 -24.56 -11.56
CA LEU A 16 -5.11 -23.38 -11.98
C LEU A 16 -4.25 -22.11 -12.01
N LYS A 17 -3.39 -21.89 -11.00
CA LYS A 17 -2.38 -20.82 -11.04
C LYS A 17 -1.52 -20.93 -12.30
N SER A 18 -0.96 -22.12 -12.56
CA SER A 18 -0.07 -22.38 -13.70
C SER A 18 -0.76 -22.19 -15.06
N TYR A 19 -2.05 -22.55 -15.17
CA TYR A 19 -2.83 -22.45 -16.39
C TYR A 19 -3.35 -21.02 -16.66
N LEU A 20 -3.78 -20.30 -15.61
CA LEU A 20 -4.39 -18.97 -15.72
C LEU A 20 -3.36 -17.84 -15.80
N GLN A 21 -2.22 -17.96 -15.12
CA GLN A 21 -1.18 -16.92 -15.09
C GLN A 21 -0.60 -16.52 -16.47
N PRO A 22 -0.43 -17.40 -17.48
CA PRO A 22 -0.05 -16.96 -18.84
C PRO A 22 -1.21 -16.37 -19.64
N LYS A 23 -2.46 -16.77 -19.36
CA LYS A 23 -3.66 -16.31 -20.08
C LYS A 23 -4.24 -15.00 -19.54
N LEU A 24 -3.94 -14.64 -18.29
CA LEU A 24 -4.49 -13.49 -17.58
C LEU A 24 -3.40 -12.60 -17.00
N LYS A 25 -3.51 -11.29 -17.18
CA LYS A 25 -2.61 -10.25 -16.62
C LYS A 25 -2.90 -9.98 -15.13
N VAL A 26 -2.88 -11.06 -14.35
CA VAL A 26 -3.29 -11.15 -12.94
C VAL A 26 -2.14 -11.74 -12.14
N ILE A 27 -1.84 -11.19 -10.96
CA ILE A 27 -0.97 -11.86 -10.01
C ILE A 27 -1.82 -12.89 -9.28
N THR A 28 -1.51 -14.16 -9.49
CA THR A 28 -2.23 -15.29 -8.90
C THR A 28 -1.39 -15.93 -7.83
N ASP A 29 -1.86 -15.93 -6.58
CA ASP A 29 -1.25 -16.63 -5.46
C ASP A 29 -2.11 -17.81 -4.99
N VAL A 30 -1.48 -18.81 -4.39
CA VAL A 30 -2.10 -20.03 -3.86
C VAL A 30 -1.53 -20.26 -2.46
N VAL A 31 -2.41 -20.49 -1.49
CA VAL A 31 -2.09 -20.73 -0.09
C VAL A 31 -2.92 -21.92 0.40
N THR A 32 -2.28 -22.87 1.08
CA THR A 32 -2.88 -24.16 1.49
C THR A 32 -3.54 -24.14 2.87
N ASP A 33 -3.74 -22.95 3.44
CA ASP A 33 -4.11 -22.75 4.84
C ASP A 33 -4.89 -21.44 5.00
N PHE A 34 -5.86 -21.42 5.92
CA PHE A 34 -6.69 -20.25 6.18
C PHE A 34 -5.94 -19.16 6.96
N ASP A 35 -5.01 -19.47 7.87
CA ASP A 35 -4.32 -18.43 8.66
C ASP A 35 -3.38 -17.60 7.78
N GLN A 36 -2.54 -18.25 6.96
CA GLN A 36 -1.74 -17.55 5.97
C GLN A 36 -2.62 -16.94 4.84
N GLY A 37 -3.75 -17.55 4.51
CA GLY A 37 -4.71 -17.02 3.53
C GLY A 37 -5.35 -15.70 4.00
N LEU A 38 -5.79 -15.64 5.25
CA LEU A 38 -6.29 -14.44 5.92
C LEU A 38 -5.24 -13.33 5.90
N LYS A 39 -4.01 -13.64 6.34
CA LYS A 39 -2.88 -12.70 6.30
C LYS A 39 -2.65 -12.13 4.90
N ASP A 40 -2.59 -12.98 3.88
CA ASP A 40 -2.44 -12.59 2.48
C ASP A 40 -3.60 -11.67 2.03
N VAL A 41 -4.84 -11.92 2.46
CA VAL A 41 -5.98 -11.03 2.15
C VAL A 41 -5.80 -9.65 2.77
N PHE A 42 -5.40 -9.55 4.04
CA PHE A 42 -5.21 -8.27 4.70
C PHE A 42 -4.02 -7.46 4.16
N GLU A 43 -2.91 -8.13 3.85
CA GLU A 43 -1.66 -7.52 3.35
C GLU A 43 -1.72 -7.18 1.86
N LYS A 44 -2.09 -8.15 1.00
CA LYS A 44 -2.03 -8.02 -0.47
C LYS A 44 -3.28 -7.40 -1.09
N ARG A 45 -4.38 -7.35 -0.33
CA ARG A 45 -5.71 -6.83 -0.74
C ARG A 45 -6.13 -7.31 -2.14
N PRO A 46 -6.32 -8.64 -2.31
CA PRO A 46 -6.78 -9.21 -3.58
C PRO A 46 -8.14 -8.63 -4.00
N ASN A 47 -8.45 -8.70 -5.29
CA ASN A 47 -9.74 -8.28 -5.84
C ASN A 47 -10.77 -9.42 -5.81
N THR A 48 -10.27 -10.66 -5.94
CA THR A 48 -11.06 -11.89 -5.93
C THR A 48 -10.31 -12.95 -5.13
N VAL A 49 -11.02 -13.64 -4.25
CA VAL A 49 -10.50 -14.77 -3.47
C VAL A 49 -11.33 -16.01 -3.77
N PHE A 50 -10.66 -17.08 -4.16
CA PHE A 50 -11.22 -18.41 -4.30
C PHE A 50 -10.96 -19.15 -3.00
N ILE A 51 -12.00 -19.67 -2.35
CA ILE A 51 -11.91 -20.31 -1.03
C ILE A 51 -12.50 -21.72 -1.14
N GLN A 52 -11.76 -22.73 -0.69
CA GLN A 52 -12.27 -24.11 -0.61
C GLN A 52 -13.31 -24.25 0.50
N GLU A 53 -14.35 -25.06 0.27
CA GLU A 53 -15.47 -25.31 1.19
C GLU A 53 -14.99 -25.64 2.61
N LYS A 54 -13.90 -26.42 2.71
CA LYS A 54 -13.30 -26.86 3.97
C LYS A 54 -11.81 -27.07 3.82
N ILE A 55 -11.01 -26.59 4.79
CA ILE A 55 -9.58 -26.89 4.94
C ILE A 55 -9.32 -27.11 6.43
N GLY A 56 -8.55 -28.14 6.81
CA GLY A 56 -8.15 -28.39 8.20
C GLY A 56 -9.30 -28.61 9.22
N GLY A 57 -10.55 -28.74 8.75
CA GLY A 57 -11.75 -28.82 9.58
C GLY A 57 -12.61 -27.55 9.60
N VAL A 58 -12.02 -26.38 9.32
CA VAL A 58 -12.69 -25.06 9.27
C VAL A 58 -13.43 -24.91 7.94
N THR A 59 -14.57 -24.20 7.92
CA THR A 59 -15.33 -23.92 6.69
C THR A 59 -14.92 -22.60 6.03
N GLY A 60 -14.83 -22.61 4.70
CA GLY A 60 -14.53 -21.42 3.91
C GLY A 60 -15.56 -20.30 4.07
N GLU A 61 -16.80 -20.63 4.41
CA GLU A 61 -17.88 -19.67 4.69
C GLU A 61 -17.60 -18.83 5.95
N SER A 62 -17.12 -19.47 7.02
CA SER A 62 -16.75 -18.79 8.27
C SER A 62 -15.61 -17.81 8.02
N VAL A 63 -14.60 -18.23 7.25
CA VAL A 63 -13.44 -17.42 6.88
C VAL A 63 -13.83 -16.25 5.96
N ALA A 64 -14.66 -16.48 4.95
CA ALA A 64 -15.18 -15.44 4.07
C ALA A 64 -16.00 -14.40 4.84
N SER A 65 -16.89 -14.85 5.73
CA SER A 65 -17.69 -13.99 6.60
C SER A 65 -16.81 -13.16 7.55
N HIS A 66 -15.79 -13.76 8.14
CA HIS A 66 -14.84 -13.07 9.01
C HIS A 66 -14.03 -11.99 8.26
N ILE A 67 -13.59 -12.27 7.03
CA ILE A 67 -12.96 -11.27 6.15
C ILE A 67 -13.96 -10.15 5.81
N GLN A 68 -15.20 -10.48 5.47
CA GLN A 68 -16.23 -9.49 5.12
C GLN A 68 -16.58 -8.59 6.31
N MET A 69 -16.64 -9.14 7.52
CA MET A 69 -16.82 -8.39 8.77
C MET A 69 -15.66 -7.41 9.04
N LEU A 70 -14.41 -7.87 8.88
CA LEU A 70 -13.21 -7.06 9.16
C LEU A 70 -12.88 -6.04 8.06
N LEU A 71 -13.36 -6.23 6.83
CA LEU A 71 -13.10 -5.33 5.69
C LEU A 71 -14.32 -4.51 5.24
N GLY A 72 -15.53 -4.88 5.67
CA GLY A 72 -16.78 -4.23 5.29
C GLY A 72 -16.92 -4.09 3.77
N GLY A 73 -17.32 -2.90 3.32
CA GLY A 73 -17.41 -2.56 1.89
C GLY A 73 -16.08 -2.54 1.12
N GLY A 74 -14.95 -2.84 1.77
CA GLY A 74 -13.63 -3.03 1.17
C GLY A 74 -13.18 -4.50 1.06
N ALA A 75 -14.07 -5.46 1.31
CA ALA A 75 -13.80 -6.88 1.15
C ALA A 75 -13.54 -7.27 -0.34
N PRO A 76 -12.74 -8.33 -0.60
CA PRO A 76 -12.67 -8.92 -1.93
C PRO A 76 -14.00 -9.59 -2.31
N LYS A 77 -14.18 -9.89 -3.59
CA LYS A 77 -15.26 -10.79 -4.02
C LYS A 77 -14.87 -12.25 -3.78
N PHE A 78 -15.77 -13.05 -3.24
CA PHE A 78 -15.53 -14.46 -2.94
C PHE A 78 -16.16 -15.40 -3.97
N ILE A 79 -15.41 -16.45 -4.30
CA ILE A 79 -15.88 -17.62 -5.07
C ILE A 79 -15.62 -18.86 -4.22
N LEU A 80 -16.65 -19.67 -3.98
CA LEU A 80 -16.55 -20.89 -3.18
C LEU A 80 -16.23 -22.07 -4.10
N MET A 81 -15.21 -22.85 -3.73
CA MET A 81 -14.78 -24.06 -4.43
C MET A 81 -15.19 -25.28 -3.60
N HIS A 82 -16.11 -26.10 -4.09
CA HIS A 82 -16.66 -27.26 -3.37
C HIS A 82 -16.23 -28.58 -4.01
N GLU A 83 -16.31 -29.69 -3.28
CA GLU A 83 -15.88 -31.02 -3.76
C GLU A 83 -17.08 -31.89 -4.17
N GLY A 84 -17.90 -31.38 -5.12
CA GLY A 84 -19.07 -32.07 -5.66
C GLY A 84 -20.19 -32.41 -4.67
N ASN A 85 -20.22 -31.75 -3.51
CA ASN A 85 -21.33 -31.86 -2.56
C ASN A 85 -22.55 -31.06 -3.07
N ASP A 86 -23.51 -31.74 -3.72
CA ASP A 86 -24.74 -31.15 -4.30
C ASP A 86 -25.57 -30.28 -3.34
N LYS A 87 -25.29 -30.34 -2.03
CA LYS A 87 -26.00 -29.60 -0.98
C LYS A 87 -25.40 -28.21 -0.69
N VAL A 88 -24.27 -27.87 -1.29
CA VAL A 88 -23.59 -26.57 -1.10
C VAL A 88 -24.31 -25.49 -1.92
N GLY A 89 -25.44 -25.02 -1.42
CA GLY A 89 -26.10 -23.82 -1.94
C GLY A 89 -25.28 -22.57 -1.61
N PRO A 90 -25.14 -21.60 -2.54
CA PRO A 90 -24.32 -20.42 -2.28
C PRO A 90 -25.01 -19.51 -1.26
N VAL A 91 -24.33 -19.19 -0.15
CA VAL A 91 -24.80 -18.21 0.84
C VAL A 91 -24.95 -16.84 0.16
N LYS A 92 -26.21 -16.46 -0.07
CA LYS A 92 -26.60 -15.32 -0.91
C LYS A 92 -26.08 -14.00 -0.35
N GLY A 93 -25.12 -13.40 -1.05
CA GLY A 93 -24.48 -12.13 -0.67
C GLY A 93 -23.13 -12.29 0.04
N LEU A 94 -22.69 -13.52 0.31
CA LEU A 94 -21.33 -13.85 0.72
C LEU A 94 -20.49 -14.30 -0.49
N PHE A 95 -21.03 -15.25 -1.28
CA PHE A 95 -20.38 -15.76 -2.49
C PHE A 95 -21.08 -15.29 -3.76
N GLU A 96 -20.27 -14.91 -4.77
CA GLU A 96 -20.76 -14.46 -6.08
C GLU A 96 -20.95 -15.64 -7.04
N HIS A 97 -20.08 -16.66 -6.94
CA HIS A 97 -20.12 -17.88 -7.77
C HIS A 97 -19.72 -19.13 -6.96
N LEU A 98 -20.19 -20.29 -7.41
CA LEU A 98 -19.68 -21.61 -7.05
C LEU A 98 -18.75 -22.13 -8.16
N VAL A 99 -17.88 -23.07 -7.79
CA VAL A 99 -17.00 -23.83 -8.69
C VAL A 99 -16.83 -25.24 -8.14
N ASP A 100 -17.02 -26.28 -8.96
CA ASP A 100 -16.85 -27.68 -8.52
C ASP A 100 -15.44 -28.21 -8.79
N LEU A 101 -14.70 -28.49 -7.71
CA LEU A 101 -13.37 -29.09 -7.74
C LEU A 101 -13.35 -30.54 -8.23
N ASN A 102 -14.48 -31.24 -8.34
CA ASN A 102 -14.51 -32.58 -8.93
C ASN A 102 -14.41 -32.57 -10.47
N GLN A 103 -14.72 -31.45 -11.14
CA GLN A 103 -14.60 -31.32 -12.59
C GLN A 103 -13.18 -31.62 -13.12
N PRO A 104 -13.04 -32.09 -14.38
CA PRO A 104 -11.77 -32.14 -15.10
C PRO A 104 -11.06 -30.77 -15.09
N ASN A 105 -9.74 -30.79 -14.96
CA ASN A 105 -8.93 -29.57 -14.77
C ASN A 105 -9.13 -28.50 -15.86
N GLU A 106 -9.45 -28.92 -17.08
CA GLU A 106 -9.73 -28.05 -18.22
C GLU A 106 -11.10 -27.35 -18.08
N GLN A 107 -12.16 -28.11 -17.80
CA GLN A 107 -13.51 -27.59 -17.57
C GLN A 107 -13.54 -26.64 -16.36
N LEU A 108 -12.85 -27.03 -15.28
CA LEU A 108 -12.63 -26.21 -14.10
C LEU A 108 -11.94 -24.87 -14.42
N ALA A 109 -10.95 -24.87 -15.32
CA ALA A 109 -10.26 -23.65 -15.76
C ALA A 109 -11.10 -22.78 -16.71
N GLU A 110 -12.01 -23.37 -17.48
CA GLU A 110 -12.99 -22.64 -18.32
C GLU A 110 -14.12 -22.04 -17.49
N GLU A 111 -14.65 -22.77 -16.50
CA GLU A 111 -15.64 -22.26 -15.54
C GLU A 111 -15.08 -21.08 -14.73
N ILE A 112 -13.84 -21.18 -14.24
CA ILE A 112 -13.18 -20.07 -13.55
C ILE A 112 -12.99 -18.86 -14.48
N GLN A 113 -12.63 -19.05 -15.76
CA GLN A 113 -12.56 -17.93 -16.72
C GLN A 113 -13.94 -17.32 -17.01
N LYS A 114 -15.00 -18.13 -17.11
CA LYS A 114 -16.39 -17.69 -17.28
C LYS A 114 -16.85 -16.85 -16.08
N ASN A 115 -16.66 -17.36 -14.87
CA ASN A 115 -17.02 -16.67 -13.63
C ASN A 115 -16.21 -15.38 -13.46
N LEU A 116 -14.90 -15.38 -13.71
CA LEU A 116 -14.09 -14.15 -13.71
C LEU A 116 -14.53 -13.14 -14.78
N LYS A 117 -14.92 -13.58 -15.97
CA LYS A 117 -15.42 -12.71 -17.05
C LYS A 117 -16.74 -12.03 -16.67
N GLU A 118 -17.65 -12.75 -16.02
CA GLU A 118 -18.89 -12.19 -15.48
C GLU A 118 -18.62 -11.23 -14.32
N LEU A 119 -17.83 -11.65 -13.34
CA LEU A 119 -17.46 -10.90 -12.14
C LEU A 119 -16.70 -9.59 -12.42
N LEU A 120 -15.85 -9.56 -13.46
CA LEU A 120 -15.04 -8.41 -13.87
C LEU A 120 -15.70 -7.56 -14.98
N GLY A 121 -16.67 -8.13 -15.70
CA GLY A 121 -17.42 -7.49 -16.79
C GLY A 121 -16.52 -6.74 -17.78
N SER A 122 -16.74 -5.42 -17.91
CA SER A 122 -15.98 -4.57 -18.85
C SER A 122 -14.48 -4.46 -18.56
N GLN A 123 -13.99 -4.90 -17.40
CA GLN A 123 -12.55 -4.94 -17.12
C GLN A 123 -11.87 -6.19 -17.70
N TRP A 124 -12.62 -7.24 -18.04
CA TRP A 124 -12.09 -8.51 -18.57
C TRP A 124 -11.12 -8.29 -19.75
N TYR A 125 -11.51 -7.45 -20.72
CA TYR A 125 -10.71 -7.14 -21.91
C TYR A 125 -9.37 -6.43 -21.65
N LYS A 126 -9.12 -5.95 -20.43
CA LYS A 126 -7.83 -5.34 -20.02
C LYS A 126 -6.88 -6.35 -19.36
N ILE A 127 -7.41 -7.54 -19.06
CA ILE A 127 -6.82 -8.55 -18.18
C ILE A 127 -6.59 -9.84 -18.97
N TYR A 128 -7.57 -10.27 -19.76
CA TYR A 128 -7.45 -11.40 -20.67
C TYR A 128 -6.42 -11.09 -21.77
N ILE A 129 -5.43 -11.98 -21.89
CA ILE A 129 -4.49 -12.00 -23.00
C ILE A 129 -5.01 -13.08 -23.95
N PRO A 130 -5.54 -12.71 -25.15
CA PRO A 130 -5.89 -13.73 -26.13
C PRO A 130 -4.61 -14.48 -26.50
N LEU A 131 -4.65 -15.81 -26.37
CA LEU A 131 -3.60 -16.64 -26.92
C LEU A 131 -3.65 -16.47 -28.44
N VAL A 132 -2.64 -15.81 -29.00
CA VAL A 132 -2.45 -15.80 -30.45
C VAL A 132 -2.00 -17.21 -30.79
N SER A 133 -2.89 -18.02 -31.35
CA SER A 133 -2.57 -19.39 -31.77
C SER A 133 -1.54 -19.35 -32.89
N THR A 134 -0.27 -19.56 -32.55
CA THR A 134 0.86 -19.63 -33.49
C THR A 134 0.87 -20.95 -34.28
N GLU A 135 -0.31 -21.44 -34.65
CA GLU A 135 -0.54 -22.75 -35.29
C GLU A 135 -0.80 -22.62 -36.80
N ASP A 136 -1.03 -21.39 -37.29
CA ASP A 136 -1.16 -21.08 -38.73
C ASP A 136 0.09 -20.31 -39.23
N SER A 137 1.24 -20.99 -39.17
CA SER A 137 2.51 -20.48 -39.70
C SER A 137 3.27 -21.57 -40.43
N GLY A 138 2.71 -21.97 -41.58
CA GLY A 138 3.47 -22.52 -42.69
C GLY A 138 3.70 -24.02 -42.65
N THR A 139 2.85 -24.76 -43.37
CA THR A 139 3.24 -26.03 -43.98
C THR A 139 4.43 -25.80 -44.90
N LEU A 140 5.65 -26.08 -44.41
CA LEU A 140 6.82 -26.20 -45.27
C LEU A 140 6.65 -27.43 -46.16
N PRO A 141 6.87 -27.33 -47.49
CA PRO A 141 6.72 -28.47 -48.38
C PRO A 141 7.81 -29.50 -48.14
N GLU A 142 7.41 -30.76 -47.99
CA GLU A 142 8.31 -31.91 -47.86
C GLU A 142 9.08 -32.12 -49.17
N ALA A 143 10.37 -31.82 -49.17
CA ALA A 143 11.30 -32.06 -50.27
C ALA A 143 12.60 -32.68 -49.73
N ALA A 144 12.98 -33.83 -50.28
CA ALA A 144 14.12 -34.60 -49.80
C ALA A 144 15.49 -33.93 -50.12
N PRO A 145 16.52 -34.13 -49.27
CA PRO A 145 17.82 -33.50 -49.47
C PRO A 145 18.70 -34.24 -50.49
N PRO A 146 19.49 -33.50 -51.28
CA PRO A 146 20.83 -33.90 -51.66
C PRO A 146 21.90 -33.20 -50.79
N LEU A 147 23.11 -33.77 -50.81
CA LEU A 147 24.33 -33.34 -50.11
C LEU A 147 24.97 -32.09 -50.79
N ILE A 148 26.14 -31.65 -50.27
CA ILE A 148 27.08 -30.62 -50.82
C ILE A 148 26.68 -29.18 -50.41
N SER A 149 27.55 -28.34 -49.81
CA SER A 149 28.91 -28.50 -49.28
C SER A 149 29.25 -27.36 -48.29
N ASP A 150 30.46 -27.36 -47.72
CA ASP A 150 31.07 -26.21 -47.04
C ASP A 150 30.99 -24.90 -47.86
N ASP A 151 30.47 -23.84 -47.24
CA ASP A 151 31.02 -22.48 -47.33
C ASP A 151 30.41 -21.63 -46.20
N SER A 152 31.24 -21.01 -45.34
CA SER A 152 30.76 -20.38 -44.09
C SER A 152 31.62 -19.22 -43.61
N ASP A 153 32.06 -18.36 -44.53
CA ASP A 153 32.95 -17.22 -44.21
C ASP A 153 32.68 -15.94 -45.04
N ALA A 154 31.41 -15.71 -45.42
CA ALA A 154 31.05 -14.70 -46.45
C ALA A 154 29.95 -13.68 -46.10
N GLN A 155 29.40 -13.63 -44.87
CA GLN A 155 28.24 -12.78 -44.53
C GLN A 155 28.44 -11.76 -43.39
N LEU A 156 29.68 -11.44 -43.00
CA LEU A 156 29.97 -10.37 -42.04
C LEU A 156 30.17 -8.98 -42.68
N ASP A 157 30.37 -8.89 -44.00
CA ASP A 157 30.87 -7.69 -44.70
C ASP A 157 29.77 -6.78 -45.32
N GLU A 158 28.50 -7.09 -45.04
CA GLU A 158 27.34 -6.31 -45.51
C GLU A 158 26.72 -5.41 -44.42
N LEU A 159 26.97 -5.69 -43.14
CA LEU A 159 26.37 -4.97 -42.02
C LEU A 159 27.06 -3.63 -41.65
N LEU A 160 28.20 -3.30 -42.26
CA LEU A 160 28.94 -2.05 -42.01
C LEU A 160 28.74 -0.95 -43.07
N LYS A 161 27.92 -1.18 -44.11
CA LYS A 161 27.86 -0.29 -45.29
C LYS A 161 26.96 0.96 -45.16
N ASP A 162 26.12 1.08 -44.12
CA ASP A 162 25.15 2.18 -43.98
C ASP A 162 25.58 3.30 -43.00
N ALA A 163 26.90 3.52 -42.87
CA ALA A 163 27.48 4.64 -42.12
C ALA A 163 27.89 5.80 -43.05
N GLY A 164 26.91 6.43 -43.71
CA GLY A 164 27.13 7.48 -44.72
C GLY A 164 27.82 8.76 -44.17
N PRO A 165 28.91 9.25 -44.79
CA PRO A 165 29.63 10.44 -44.33
C PRO A 165 29.04 11.78 -44.80
N LEU A 166 29.44 12.86 -44.11
CA LEU A 166 29.01 14.24 -44.36
C LEU A 166 29.55 14.83 -45.69
N GLN A 167 28.73 15.63 -46.37
CA GLN A 167 29.10 16.82 -47.15
C GLN A 167 27.83 17.68 -47.34
N ALA A 168 27.75 18.93 -46.88
CA ALA A 168 28.46 20.15 -47.28
C ALA A 168 27.67 20.95 -48.33
N ALA A 169 27.06 22.07 -47.90
CA ALA A 169 26.39 23.04 -48.75
C ALA A 169 26.96 24.44 -48.52
N VAL A 170 27.36 25.11 -49.61
CA VAL A 170 28.15 26.35 -49.61
C VAL A 170 27.32 27.58 -49.23
N ILE A 171 27.77 28.36 -48.25
CA ILE A 171 27.50 29.81 -48.13
C ILE A 171 28.84 30.54 -47.91
N LYS A 172 28.91 31.82 -48.30
CA LYS A 172 30.11 32.48 -48.82
C LYS A 172 30.62 33.64 -47.95
N ALA A 173 31.87 33.49 -47.49
CA ALA A 173 32.88 34.51 -47.16
C ALA A 173 32.50 35.78 -46.35
N ALA A 174 33.05 35.86 -45.13
CA ALA A 174 33.61 37.08 -44.54
C ALA A 174 34.83 36.69 -43.66
N SER A 175 35.87 37.53 -43.59
CA SER A 175 37.18 37.19 -43.00
C SER A 175 37.37 37.73 -41.56
N PRO A 176 38.28 37.14 -40.74
CA PRO A 176 38.43 37.42 -39.31
C PRO A 176 39.52 38.46 -38.96
N PRO A 177 39.58 38.87 -37.68
CA PRO A 177 40.83 38.85 -36.90
C PRO A 177 40.68 37.91 -35.68
N GLN A 178 41.57 36.94 -35.45
CA GLN A 178 42.91 37.06 -34.84
C GLN A 178 42.92 37.18 -33.29
N GLU A 179 43.31 36.09 -32.66
CA GLU A 179 43.74 35.95 -31.26
C GLU A 179 45.20 36.43 -31.06
N PRO A 180 45.50 37.09 -29.92
CA PRO A 180 46.82 37.04 -29.29
C PRO A 180 46.75 36.74 -27.76
N PRO A 181 47.89 36.51 -27.06
CA PRO A 181 47.98 35.36 -26.15
C PRO A 181 48.38 35.67 -24.68
N GLU A 182 48.73 34.64 -23.92
CA GLU A 182 49.23 34.69 -22.52
C GLU A 182 50.45 35.62 -22.30
N LYS A 183 50.52 36.24 -21.10
CA LYS A 183 51.79 36.58 -20.42
C LYS A 183 51.65 37.02 -18.94
N THR A 184 52.06 36.12 -18.04
CA THR A 184 53.16 36.32 -17.06
C THR A 184 53.29 37.61 -16.23
N PHE A 185 52.91 37.52 -14.94
CA PHE A 185 53.66 37.96 -13.73
C PHE A 185 53.72 39.46 -13.28
N VAL A 186 54.20 39.67 -12.04
CA VAL A 186 54.39 40.95 -11.27
C VAL A 186 53.07 41.63 -10.81
N GLN A 187 52.65 41.75 -9.53
CA GLN A 187 53.25 42.00 -8.20
C GLN A 187 53.15 43.48 -7.73
N ASN A 188 52.65 43.65 -6.48
CA ASN A 188 52.75 44.79 -5.53
C ASN A 188 51.80 46.02 -5.61
N SER A 189 51.29 46.37 -4.41
CA SER A 189 51.07 47.73 -3.85
C SER A 189 49.92 48.61 -4.39
N ALA A 190 49.24 49.44 -3.57
CA ALA A 190 49.15 49.53 -2.09
C ALA A 190 47.90 50.37 -1.69
N GLU A 191 47.77 50.70 -0.39
CA GLU A 191 46.87 51.73 0.21
C GLU A 191 45.35 51.41 0.22
N GLU A 192 44.55 51.83 1.21
CA GLU A 192 44.85 52.22 2.61
C GLU A 192 43.58 52.11 3.48
N CYS A 193 43.70 51.55 4.70
CA CYS A 193 43.08 52.07 5.93
C CYS A 193 43.49 51.22 7.15
N ALA A 194 43.85 51.89 8.25
CA ALA A 194 44.12 51.30 9.56
C ALA A 194 42.78 51.17 10.37
N ASP A 195 42.71 50.76 11.65
CA ASP A 195 43.74 50.66 12.69
C ASP A 195 43.31 49.73 13.86
N LEU A 196 44.14 49.67 14.91
CA LEU A 196 43.90 49.17 16.28
C LEU A 196 44.12 47.67 16.57
N MET A 197 45.40 47.34 16.81
CA MET A 197 45.79 46.45 17.92
C MET A 197 46.92 47.09 18.74
N PRO A 198 46.93 46.87 20.06
CA PRO A 198 48.14 46.33 20.71
C PRO A 198 47.77 45.17 21.67
N LYS A 199 48.28 43.95 21.53
CA LYS A 199 49.66 43.39 21.67
C LYS A 199 49.83 42.65 23.03
N PRO A 200 50.65 41.57 23.11
CA PRO A 200 50.57 40.58 24.19
C PRO A 200 51.69 40.68 25.24
N VAL A 201 51.58 39.90 26.33
CA VAL A 201 52.65 39.66 27.31
C VAL A 201 52.80 38.16 27.64
N ALA A 202 54.03 37.68 27.46
CA ALA A 202 54.74 36.52 28.05
C ALA A 202 54.00 35.30 28.64
N GLN A 203 54.42 34.13 28.16
CA GLN A 203 54.50 32.87 28.92
C GLN A 203 55.68 32.97 29.93
N PRO A 204 55.65 32.28 31.08
CA PRO A 204 56.52 31.09 31.20
C PRO A 204 55.91 29.93 32.03
N ALA A 205 56.68 28.85 32.17
CA ALA A 205 56.24 27.55 32.70
C ALA A 205 56.34 27.39 34.23
N ALA A 206 55.51 26.49 34.80
CA ALA A 206 55.84 25.64 35.95
C ALA A 206 54.91 24.41 36.04
N SER A 207 55.45 23.26 36.46
CA SER A 207 54.70 22.08 36.91
C SER A 207 54.57 22.10 38.44
N PRO A 208 53.59 21.40 39.07
CA PRO A 208 53.94 20.10 39.67
C PRO A 208 52.82 19.02 39.73
N LYS A 209 53.22 17.79 40.08
CA LYS A 209 52.42 16.64 40.58
C LYS A 209 52.53 16.58 42.14
N PRO A 210 52.00 15.55 42.84
CA PRO A 210 50.63 15.00 42.96
C PRO A 210 50.15 15.05 44.45
N PRO A 211 49.03 14.41 44.86
CA PRO A 211 49.05 13.01 45.38
C PRO A 211 47.94 12.12 44.75
N VAL A 212 48.04 10.79 44.56
CA VAL A 212 48.31 9.63 45.46
C VAL A 212 47.09 9.16 46.26
N SER A 213 46.41 8.12 45.73
CA SER A 213 45.64 7.07 46.42
C SER A 213 45.42 5.95 45.38
N VAL A 214 45.87 4.68 45.45
CA VAL A 214 46.24 3.69 46.51
C VAL A 214 45.16 2.61 46.71
N ILE A 215 45.26 1.54 45.87
CA ILE A 215 45.10 0.10 46.20
C ILE A 215 43.68 -0.39 46.61
N PRO A 216 43.27 -1.67 46.39
CA PRO A 216 43.94 -2.81 45.73
C PRO A 216 43.23 -3.36 44.47
N GLN A 217 43.96 -4.13 43.67
CA GLN A 217 43.40 -5.24 42.89
C GLN A 217 43.52 -6.54 43.70
N THR A 218 42.55 -7.46 43.58
CA THR A 218 42.73 -8.87 43.98
C THR A 218 42.11 -9.80 42.94
N THR A 219 42.91 -10.70 42.40
CA THR A 219 42.47 -11.85 41.59
C THR A 219 42.47 -13.12 42.43
N PRO A 220 41.55 -14.05 42.16
CA PRO A 220 41.79 -15.47 42.42
C PRO A 220 41.65 -16.34 41.17
N LYS A 221 42.33 -17.49 41.22
CA LYS A 221 42.46 -18.51 40.18
C LYS A 221 41.76 -19.80 40.63
N PRO A 222 41.11 -20.55 39.73
CA PRO A 222 41.32 -22.00 39.67
C PRO A 222 41.60 -22.44 38.21
N GLN A 223 42.55 -23.33 37.85
CA GLN A 223 43.18 -24.50 38.49
C GLN A 223 42.28 -25.76 38.58
N THR A 224 42.90 -26.92 38.36
CA THR A 224 42.32 -28.09 37.67
C THR A 224 42.27 -29.37 38.51
N SER A 225 41.16 -30.13 38.39
CA SER A 225 41.08 -31.60 38.61
C SER A 225 41.31 -32.09 40.06
N PRO A 226 41.14 -33.40 40.41
CA PRO A 226 40.68 -34.56 39.62
C PRO A 226 39.60 -35.46 40.31
N THR A 227 39.31 -36.62 39.68
CA THR A 227 39.01 -37.97 40.29
C THR A 227 37.68 -38.63 39.89
N SER A 228 37.75 -39.91 39.48
CA SER A 228 36.65 -40.81 39.07
C SER A 228 36.15 -41.72 40.21
N PRO A 229 35.07 -42.54 40.05
CA PRO A 229 35.18 -43.89 39.44
C PRO A 229 34.00 -44.27 38.49
N THR A 230 34.17 -44.94 37.35
CA THR A 230 34.55 -46.36 37.05
C THR A 230 33.37 -47.34 36.92
N SER A 231 33.06 -47.77 35.69
CA SER A 231 32.68 -49.14 35.23
C SER A 231 32.42 -49.11 33.71
N LEU A 232 33.12 -49.86 32.84
CA LEU A 232 32.98 -51.31 32.52
C LEU A 232 31.58 -51.62 31.93
N THR A 233 31.37 -52.21 30.74
CA THR A 233 32.24 -52.69 29.62
C THR A 233 31.34 -52.84 28.35
N GLY A 234 31.79 -53.03 27.09
CA GLY A 234 33.15 -53.29 26.56
C GLY A 234 33.22 -53.37 25.00
N LEU A 235 34.15 -54.18 24.50
CA LEU A 235 34.53 -54.49 23.10
C LEU A 235 33.97 -55.88 22.68
N LYS A 236 33.88 -56.38 21.42
CA LYS A 236 34.31 -55.99 20.05
C LYS A 236 33.42 -56.75 18.99
N PRO A 237 33.69 -56.79 17.65
CA PRO A 237 32.69 -57.16 16.62
C PRO A 237 32.92 -58.51 15.90
N GLN A 238 31.93 -58.94 15.10
CA GLN A 238 32.13 -59.78 13.90
C GLN A 238 31.01 -59.56 12.86
N ALA A 239 31.16 -60.10 11.64
CA ALA A 239 30.30 -59.85 10.48
C ALA A 239 29.94 -61.15 9.70
N GLN A 240 29.10 -61.01 8.67
CA GLN A 240 28.78 -61.99 7.61
C GLN A 240 27.76 -63.12 7.98
N PRO A 241 27.11 -63.82 7.00
CA PRO A 241 25.70 -63.51 6.72
C PRO A 241 24.74 -64.71 6.46
N SER A 242 23.47 -64.38 6.14
CA SER A 242 22.47 -65.21 5.43
C SER A 242 21.75 -66.30 6.29
N PRO A 243 20.72 -67.01 5.78
CA PRO A 243 19.35 -66.47 5.63
C PRO A 243 18.24 -67.45 6.13
N VAL A 244 17.03 -67.31 5.56
CA VAL A 244 15.83 -68.20 5.53
C VAL A 244 14.88 -68.35 6.74
N SER A 245 13.62 -68.62 6.36
CA SER A 245 12.48 -69.19 7.09
C SER A 245 11.55 -68.25 7.88
N ALA A 246 10.26 -68.38 7.56
CA ALA A 246 9.16 -67.57 8.06
C ALA A 246 8.48 -68.15 9.30
N SER A 247 7.72 -67.31 10.01
CA SER A 247 6.54 -67.72 10.78
C SER A 247 5.56 -66.56 10.87
N ALA A 248 4.26 -66.85 10.69
CA ALA A 248 3.19 -65.87 10.81
C ALA A 248 2.67 -65.82 12.25
N SER A 249 2.28 -64.63 12.72
CA SER A 249 1.61 -64.43 14.01
C SER A 249 0.60 -63.29 13.93
N ALA A 250 -0.51 -63.45 14.66
CA ALA A 250 -1.80 -62.78 14.54
C ALA A 250 -1.84 -61.23 14.47
N PRO A 251 -2.91 -60.65 13.88
CA PRO A 251 -3.16 -59.21 13.93
C PRO A 251 -3.62 -58.76 15.34
N VAL A 252 -3.15 -57.58 15.77
CA VAL A 252 -3.60 -56.91 17.00
C VAL A 252 -4.86 -56.08 16.72
N ALA A 253 -5.88 -56.19 17.58
CA ALA A 253 -7.11 -55.43 17.45
C ALA A 253 -6.92 -53.94 17.84
N PRO A 254 -7.56 -52.98 17.14
CA PRO A 254 -7.46 -51.56 17.47
C PRO A 254 -8.25 -51.23 18.76
N ALA A 255 -7.62 -50.45 19.64
CA ALA A 255 -8.26 -49.99 20.88
C ALA A 255 -9.34 -48.94 20.61
N GLY A 256 -10.54 -49.14 21.15
CA GLY A 256 -11.67 -48.22 20.97
C GLY A 256 -11.58 -46.98 21.86
N PHE A 257 -11.02 -45.88 21.33
CA PHE A 257 -11.16 -44.56 21.94
C PHE A 257 -12.59 -44.04 21.73
N ARG A 258 -13.34 -43.81 22.81
CA ARG A 258 -14.57 -43.01 22.81
C ARG A 258 -14.28 -41.67 23.49
N ILE A 259 -14.46 -40.58 22.76
CA ILE A 259 -14.49 -39.23 23.31
C ILE A 259 -15.96 -38.85 23.47
N ASN A 260 -16.41 -38.67 24.71
CA ASN A 260 -17.73 -38.10 24.98
C ASN A 260 -17.66 -36.59 24.77
N HIS A 261 -18.35 -36.07 23.76
CA HIS A 261 -18.67 -34.65 23.69
C HIS A 261 -19.92 -34.38 24.52
N ASP A 262 -19.72 -33.88 25.73
CA ASP A 262 -20.77 -33.29 26.54
C ASP A 262 -20.84 -31.80 26.19
N THR A 263 -21.94 -31.37 25.56
CA THR A 263 -22.06 -30.04 24.94
C THR A 263 -23.37 -29.38 25.40
N SER A 264 -23.31 -28.77 26.58
CA SER A 264 -24.43 -28.07 27.23
C SER A 264 -24.02 -26.67 27.67
N HIS A 265 -23.72 -25.81 26.70
CA HIS A 265 -23.68 -24.37 26.90
C HIS A 265 -24.99 -23.77 26.40
N GLU A 266 -25.73 -23.10 27.28
CA GLU A 266 -26.92 -22.34 26.89
C GLU A 266 -26.48 -21.10 26.09
N GLU A 267 -27.02 -20.95 24.87
CA GLU A 267 -26.78 -19.75 24.06
C GLU A 267 -27.63 -18.59 24.60
N GLU A 268 -26.99 -17.64 25.28
CA GLU A 268 -27.63 -16.40 25.71
C GLU A 268 -27.99 -15.57 24.45
N PRO A 269 -29.28 -15.27 24.19
CA PRO A 269 -29.71 -14.71 22.91
C PRO A 269 -29.20 -13.28 22.71
N ILE A 270 -28.51 -13.06 21.60
CA ILE A 270 -27.97 -11.74 21.22
C ILE A 270 -29.12 -10.73 21.11
N PRO A 271 -29.10 -9.58 21.81
CA PRO A 271 -30.19 -8.62 21.76
C PRO A 271 -30.44 -8.06 20.35
N ASP A 272 -31.71 -8.11 19.91
CA ASP A 272 -32.13 -7.67 18.58
C ASP A 272 -31.75 -6.20 18.28
N GLU A 273 -31.65 -5.34 19.29
CA GLU A 273 -31.22 -3.95 19.15
C GLU A 273 -29.79 -3.82 18.59
N LEU A 274 -28.89 -4.76 18.90
CA LEU A 274 -27.54 -4.80 18.32
C LEU A 274 -27.58 -5.19 16.84
N LEU A 275 -28.41 -6.17 16.46
CA LEU A 275 -28.62 -6.55 15.06
C LEU A 275 -29.19 -5.37 14.25
N LEU A 276 -30.14 -4.64 14.81
CA LEU A 276 -30.75 -3.45 14.19
C LEU A 276 -29.76 -2.29 14.05
N ALA A 277 -28.88 -2.09 15.02
CA ALA A 277 -27.79 -1.10 14.94
C ALA A 277 -26.74 -1.48 13.87
N PHE A 278 -26.43 -2.77 13.72
CA PHE A 278 -25.56 -3.26 12.65
C PHE A 278 -26.20 -3.07 11.26
N GLU A 279 -27.48 -3.39 11.08
CA GLU A 279 -28.16 -3.28 9.78
C GLU A 279 -28.23 -1.84 9.28
N GLN A 280 -28.49 -0.86 10.16
CA GLN A 280 -28.53 0.55 9.77
C GLN A 280 -27.15 1.09 9.33
N ASN A 281 -26.07 0.60 9.92
CA ASN A 281 -24.71 1.07 9.62
C ASN A 281 -24.10 0.40 8.37
N TYR A 282 -24.71 -0.67 7.84
CA TYR A 282 -24.13 -1.47 6.74
C TYR A 282 -24.61 -1.09 5.33
N ARG A 283 -25.46 -0.07 5.14
CA ARG A 283 -25.92 0.35 3.80
C ARG A 283 -24.83 1.11 3.03
N PRO A 284 -24.24 0.56 1.95
CA PRO A 284 -23.10 1.19 1.29
C PRO A 284 -23.53 2.44 0.48
N PRO A 285 -22.92 3.62 0.70
CA PRO A 285 -23.31 4.86 0.00
C PRO A 285 -23.04 4.85 -1.51
N SER A 286 -22.28 3.87 -2.02
CA SER A 286 -21.82 3.76 -3.41
C SER A 286 -22.92 3.43 -4.42
N ILE A 287 -24.03 2.83 -4.00
CA ILE A 287 -25.20 2.55 -4.87
C ILE A 287 -26.15 3.75 -4.87
N PHE A 288 -26.46 4.30 -3.69
CA PHE A 288 -27.37 5.43 -3.56
C PHE A 288 -26.88 6.69 -4.27
N LEU A 289 -25.55 6.98 -4.27
CA LEU A 289 -25.00 8.11 -5.05
C LEU A 289 -25.16 7.93 -6.57
N LYS A 290 -25.10 6.69 -7.08
CA LYS A 290 -25.27 6.39 -8.51
C LYS A 290 -26.74 6.47 -8.94
N GLN A 291 -27.65 5.93 -8.12
CA GLN A 291 -29.09 6.06 -8.37
C GLN A 291 -29.57 7.51 -8.23
N SER A 292 -29.04 8.25 -7.25
CA SER A 292 -29.30 9.69 -7.07
C SER A 292 -28.84 10.52 -8.27
N THR A 293 -27.61 10.30 -8.79
CA THR A 293 -27.15 11.04 -9.98
C THR A 293 -27.97 10.73 -11.24
N ILE A 294 -28.43 9.48 -11.43
CA ILE A 294 -29.37 9.13 -12.51
C ILE A 294 -30.72 9.86 -12.33
N LEU A 295 -31.31 9.83 -11.12
CA LEU A 295 -32.57 10.52 -10.82
C LEU A 295 -32.47 12.05 -11.02
N ILE A 296 -31.35 12.66 -10.63
CA ILE A 296 -31.10 14.10 -10.84
C ILE A 296 -31.01 14.42 -12.34
N VAL A 297 -30.31 13.60 -13.14
CA VAL A 297 -30.24 13.80 -14.61
C VAL A 297 -31.61 13.63 -15.26
N VAL A 298 -32.40 12.65 -14.86
CA VAL A 298 -33.78 12.45 -15.35
C VAL A 298 -34.67 13.63 -14.94
N ALA A 299 -34.60 14.10 -13.70
CA ALA A 299 -35.36 15.25 -13.23
C ALA A 299 -35.00 16.54 -13.98
N LEU A 300 -33.71 16.78 -14.26
CA LEU A 300 -33.26 17.93 -15.06
C LEU A 300 -33.74 17.84 -16.51
N LEU A 301 -33.75 16.65 -17.12
CA LEU A 301 -34.33 16.42 -18.44
C LEU A 301 -35.85 16.72 -18.47
N VAL A 302 -36.61 16.18 -17.50
CA VAL A 302 -38.05 16.42 -17.39
C VAL A 302 -38.35 17.90 -17.18
N CYS A 303 -37.63 18.59 -16.30
CA CYS A 303 -37.77 20.03 -16.09
C CYS A 303 -37.39 20.85 -17.33
N GLY A 304 -36.35 20.46 -18.07
CA GLY A 304 -35.96 21.10 -19.32
C GLY A 304 -37.03 20.96 -20.41
N CYS A 305 -37.56 19.75 -20.61
CA CYS A 305 -38.65 19.48 -21.54
C CYS A 305 -39.95 20.21 -21.15
N ALA A 306 -40.31 20.21 -19.86
CA ALA A 306 -41.49 20.92 -19.35
C ALA A 306 -41.37 22.44 -19.51
N GLY A 307 -40.20 23.02 -19.20
CA GLY A 307 -39.91 24.44 -19.39
C GLY A 307 -39.98 24.85 -20.87
N TRP A 308 -39.39 24.06 -21.76
CA TRP A 308 -39.49 24.27 -23.22
C TRP A 308 -40.95 24.21 -23.70
N TYR A 309 -41.73 23.24 -23.21
CA TYR A 309 -43.13 23.08 -23.58
C TYR A 309 -44.00 24.26 -23.09
N ALA A 310 -43.81 24.70 -21.84
CA ALA A 310 -44.50 25.87 -21.27
C ALA A 310 -44.18 27.16 -22.03
N VAL A 311 -42.90 27.38 -22.38
CA VAL A 311 -42.45 28.49 -23.24
C VAL A 311 -43.12 28.43 -24.62
N ARG A 312 -43.21 27.24 -25.23
CA ARG A 312 -43.83 27.06 -26.55
C ARG A 312 -45.34 27.29 -26.54
N GLN A 313 -46.05 26.93 -25.47
CA GLN A 313 -47.49 27.22 -25.34
C GLN A 313 -47.78 28.68 -25.01
N ASN A 314 -46.94 29.35 -24.20
CA ASN A 314 -47.22 30.69 -23.67
C ASN A 314 -46.14 31.73 -24.02
N PRO A 315 -45.94 32.06 -25.32
CA PRO A 315 -44.92 33.03 -25.75
C PRO A 315 -45.10 34.44 -25.15
N LYS A 316 -46.31 34.78 -24.67
CA LYS A 316 -46.62 36.04 -23.99
C LYS A 316 -45.84 36.23 -22.67
N LEU A 317 -45.40 35.15 -22.02
CA LEU A 317 -44.64 35.23 -20.75
C LEU A 317 -43.20 35.74 -20.92
N ILE A 318 -42.62 35.60 -22.12
CA ILE A 318 -41.27 36.13 -22.42
C ILE A 318 -41.32 37.65 -22.66
N ALA A 319 -42.47 38.18 -23.10
CA ALA A 319 -42.65 39.60 -23.34
C ALA A 319 -42.65 40.43 -22.04
N SER A 320 -43.24 39.93 -20.94
CA SER A 320 -43.26 40.63 -19.65
C SER A 320 -41.88 40.67 -18.99
N LEU A 321 -41.10 39.59 -19.07
CA LEU A 321 -39.73 39.54 -18.53
C LEU A 321 -38.78 40.55 -19.20
N LYS A 322 -39.04 40.97 -20.46
CA LYS A 322 -38.27 42.01 -21.15
C LYS A 322 -38.68 43.45 -20.82
N ALA A 323 -39.77 43.67 -20.07
CA ALA A 323 -40.24 45.00 -19.71
C ALA A 323 -39.64 45.54 -18.38
N GLY A 324 -39.00 44.67 -17.58
CA GLY A 324 -38.66 44.92 -16.17
C GLY A 324 -37.26 45.47 -15.88
N SER A 325 -36.66 46.29 -16.77
CA SER A 325 -35.30 46.82 -16.55
C SER A 325 -35.10 48.25 -17.06
N LYS A 326 -35.86 49.21 -16.51
CA LYS A 326 -35.59 50.65 -16.66
C LYS A 326 -34.98 51.17 -15.34
N PRO A 327 -33.72 51.66 -15.32
CA PRO A 327 -33.12 52.17 -14.09
C PRO A 327 -33.84 53.45 -13.65
N ALA A 328 -34.14 53.56 -12.35
CA ALA A 328 -34.56 54.80 -11.72
C ALA A 328 -33.32 55.55 -11.23
N GLU A 329 -33.17 56.81 -11.66
CA GLU A 329 -31.98 57.61 -11.42
C GLU A 329 -32.23 58.66 -10.35
N GLY A 330 -31.40 58.66 -9.29
CA GLY A 330 -31.35 59.71 -8.27
C GLY A 330 -32.45 59.64 -7.19
N GLN A 331 -32.04 59.63 -5.92
CA GLN A 331 -32.02 60.85 -5.11
C GLN A 331 -31.29 60.58 -3.76
N ARG A 332 -30.52 61.55 -3.27
CA ARG A 332 -29.99 61.56 -1.90
C ARG A 332 -30.97 62.33 -0.99
N ASP A 333 -31.07 61.98 0.29
CA ASP A 333 -30.49 62.84 1.34
C ASP A 333 -30.60 62.31 2.78
N VAL A 334 -29.81 62.98 3.62
CA VAL A 334 -29.46 62.83 5.05
C VAL A 334 -30.64 62.68 6.03
N ALA A 335 -30.51 61.77 7.03
CA ALA A 335 -31.04 61.95 8.40
C ALA A 335 -30.41 61.00 9.46
N VAL A 336 -30.21 61.51 10.68
CA VAL A 336 -29.72 60.90 11.95
C VAL A 336 -30.30 61.75 13.12
N PRO A 337 -30.51 61.31 14.40
CA PRO A 337 -30.33 60.00 15.06
C PRO A 337 -31.75 59.39 15.36
N PRO A 338 -32.32 59.12 16.59
CA PRO A 338 -31.90 59.12 18.01
C PRO A 338 -32.02 57.73 18.73
N VAL A 339 -31.92 57.72 20.07
CA VAL A 339 -31.92 56.56 21.01
C VAL A 339 -33.28 56.34 21.71
N LYS A 340 -33.67 55.06 21.96
CA LYS A 340 -34.52 54.51 23.07
C LYS A 340 -34.76 53.00 22.82
N ALA A 341 -35.13 52.11 23.76
CA ALA A 341 -34.94 51.94 25.21
C ALA A 341 -35.49 50.53 25.61
N ALA A 342 -35.25 50.04 26.83
CA ALA A 342 -35.79 48.74 27.31
C ALA A 342 -37.30 48.79 27.66
N PRO A 343 -37.99 47.63 27.66
CA PRO A 343 -38.17 46.81 28.89
C PRO A 343 -37.77 45.33 28.66
N ALA A 344 -37.46 44.46 29.64
CA ALA A 344 -37.92 44.22 31.02
C ALA A 344 -39.22 43.35 31.11
N GLY A 345 -39.13 42.19 31.78
CA GLY A 345 -40.14 41.12 31.83
C GLY A 345 -39.66 39.84 31.12
N ALA A 346 -39.15 38.77 31.74
CA ALA A 346 -39.36 38.11 33.05
C ALA A 346 -40.55 37.12 33.10
N VAL A 347 -40.32 35.88 32.65
CA VAL A 347 -41.00 34.66 33.12
C VAL A 347 -39.97 33.53 33.20
N THR A 348 -39.92 32.81 34.33
CA THR A 348 -38.99 31.70 34.57
C THR A 348 -39.75 30.37 34.63
N PRO A 349 -39.48 29.37 33.76
CA PRO A 349 -40.07 28.04 33.87
C PRO A 349 -39.51 27.27 35.09
N PRO A 350 -40.29 26.37 35.73
CA PRO A 350 -39.81 25.60 36.87
C PRO A 350 -38.68 24.62 36.51
N ARG A 351 -37.56 24.70 37.24
CA ARG A 351 -36.48 23.72 37.17
C ARG A 351 -36.89 22.43 37.87
N LEU A 352 -37.37 21.44 37.11
CA LEU A 352 -37.54 20.07 37.59
C LEU A 352 -36.22 19.55 38.17
N GLN A 353 -36.28 18.97 39.36
CA GLN A 353 -35.12 18.42 40.05
C GLN A 353 -34.91 16.98 39.59
N THR A 354 -34.10 16.78 38.55
CA THR A 354 -33.60 15.45 38.19
C THR A 354 -32.80 14.88 39.37
N PRO A 355 -33.05 13.63 39.81
CA PRO A 355 -32.29 13.04 40.92
C PRO A 355 -30.80 12.95 40.58
N ALA A 356 -29.96 13.03 41.62
CA ALA A 356 -28.51 13.02 41.47
C ALA A 356 -28.02 11.63 41.03
N VAL A 357 -27.85 11.44 39.72
CA VAL A 357 -27.08 10.32 39.18
C VAL A 357 -25.65 10.46 39.70
N VAL A 358 -25.18 9.43 40.43
CA VAL A 358 -23.80 9.37 40.93
C VAL A 358 -22.87 9.40 39.73
N ALA A 359 -22.10 10.47 39.60
CA ALA A 359 -21.13 10.60 38.52
C ALA A 359 -20.10 9.46 38.65
N PRO A 360 -19.90 8.63 37.60
CA PRO A 360 -18.84 7.63 37.64
C PRO A 360 -17.50 8.33 37.82
N ALA A 361 -16.65 7.79 38.71
CA ALA A 361 -15.35 8.39 38.99
C ALA A 361 -14.57 8.53 37.67
N PRO A 362 -13.89 9.68 37.43
CA PRO A 362 -13.17 9.90 36.20
C PRO A 362 -12.11 8.80 36.04
N ALA A 363 -12.21 8.05 34.95
CA ALA A 363 -11.26 6.98 34.63
C ALA A 363 -9.82 7.54 34.69
N PRO A 364 -8.84 6.79 35.21
CA PRO A 364 -7.47 7.29 35.34
C PRO A 364 -6.95 7.76 33.98
N VAL A 365 -6.75 9.08 33.84
CA VAL A 365 -6.18 9.67 32.63
C VAL A 365 -4.76 9.14 32.51
N GLU A 366 -4.54 8.27 31.52
CA GLU A 366 -3.23 7.66 31.29
C GLU A 366 -2.17 8.75 31.14
N LYS A 367 -1.05 8.61 31.87
CA LYS A 367 0.05 9.58 31.77
C LYS A 367 0.53 9.60 30.33
N PRO A 368 0.63 10.78 29.68
CA PRO A 368 1.02 10.86 28.28
C PRO A 368 2.42 10.24 28.10
N SER A 369 2.48 9.16 27.34
CA SER A 369 3.73 8.48 26.98
C SER A 369 4.75 9.49 26.41
N PRO A 370 6.05 9.32 26.67
CA PRO A 370 7.08 10.20 26.15
C PRO A 370 6.97 10.25 24.62
N LYS A 371 6.76 11.46 24.07
CA LYS A 371 6.56 11.64 22.63
C LYS A 371 7.80 11.18 21.86
N ALA A 372 7.56 10.46 20.77
CA ALA A 372 8.60 10.09 19.82
C ALA A 372 9.41 11.32 19.41
N GLN A 373 10.74 11.23 19.42
CA GLN A 373 11.59 12.34 18.99
C GLN A 373 11.50 12.47 17.46
N LEU A 374 10.82 13.52 17.00
CA LEU A 374 10.66 13.81 15.58
C LEU A 374 12.02 14.13 14.92
N PRO A 375 12.31 13.58 13.72
CA PRO A 375 13.49 13.92 12.93
C PRO A 375 13.66 15.42 12.68
N LYS A 376 14.90 15.91 12.63
CA LYS A 376 15.24 17.33 12.53
C LYS A 376 14.78 17.97 11.21
N PHE A 377 14.66 17.18 10.14
CA PHE A 377 14.11 17.68 8.87
C PHE A 377 12.61 18.04 8.94
N ILE A 378 11.87 17.64 9.99
CA ILE A 378 10.44 17.95 10.13
C ILE A 378 10.25 19.31 10.82
N PRO A 379 9.58 20.29 10.18
CA PRO A 379 9.39 21.61 10.75
C PRO A 379 8.38 21.59 11.90
N GLN A 380 8.88 21.67 13.14
CA GLN A 380 8.06 21.66 14.36
C GLN A 380 6.97 22.75 14.36
N GLY A 381 7.25 23.93 13.77
CA GLY A 381 6.31 25.05 13.66
C GLY A 381 5.16 24.86 12.65
N GLY A 382 5.01 23.68 12.05
CA GLY A 382 3.99 23.39 11.03
C GLY A 382 2.90 22.40 11.44
N HIS A 383 2.79 22.01 12.72
CA HIS A 383 1.92 20.91 13.16
C HIS A 383 0.41 21.22 13.00
N ASP A 384 -0.29 20.39 12.23
CA ASP A 384 -1.73 20.45 11.98
C ASP A 384 -2.47 19.39 12.81
N ALA A 385 -2.89 19.78 14.01
CA ALA A 385 -3.67 18.95 14.92
C ALA A 385 -5.07 18.60 14.39
N SER A 386 -5.63 19.37 13.43
CA SER A 386 -6.94 19.08 12.85
C SER A 386 -6.89 17.84 11.94
N TYR A 387 -5.76 17.64 11.25
CA TYR A 387 -5.53 16.43 10.46
C TYR A 387 -5.45 15.18 11.35
N ALA A 388 -4.74 15.27 12.49
CA ALA A 388 -4.59 14.15 13.42
C ALA A 388 -5.91 13.71 14.06
N ALA A 389 -6.80 14.66 14.36
CA ALA A 389 -8.15 14.36 14.86
C ALA A 389 -9.00 13.56 13.84
N GLY A 390 -8.76 13.73 12.54
CA GLY A 390 -9.42 12.97 11.47
C GLY A 390 -8.70 11.68 11.04
N HIS A 391 -7.46 11.48 11.45
CA HIS A 391 -6.61 10.35 11.00
C HIS A 391 -5.83 9.76 12.19
N PRO A 392 -6.44 8.87 13.00
CA PRO A 392 -5.78 8.28 14.16
C PRO A 392 -4.40 7.68 13.85
N GLY A 393 -3.40 8.02 14.67
CA GLY A 393 -2.00 7.63 14.48
C GLY A 393 -1.22 8.46 13.45
N TRP A 394 -1.85 9.35 12.67
CA TRP A 394 -1.17 10.22 11.71
C TRP A 394 -1.09 11.67 12.19
N GLU A 395 0.14 12.19 12.30
CA GLU A 395 0.41 13.62 12.48
C GLU A 395 0.78 14.27 11.14
N ARG A 396 0.53 15.58 10.99
CA ARG A 396 0.82 16.36 9.78
C ARG A 396 1.62 17.60 10.13
N TYR A 397 2.68 17.87 9.37
CA TYR A 397 3.57 19.01 9.55
C TYR A 397 3.74 19.73 8.20
N VAL A 398 3.24 20.96 8.09
CA VAL A 398 3.27 21.75 6.85
C VAL A 398 4.51 22.65 6.85
N GLY A 399 5.50 22.32 6.01
CA GLY A 399 6.67 23.14 5.76
C GLY A 399 6.54 24.05 4.52
N PRO A 400 7.51 24.94 4.28
CA PRO A 400 7.47 25.90 3.16
C PRO A 400 7.63 25.23 1.78
N GLN A 401 8.39 24.14 1.68
CA GLN A 401 8.66 23.41 0.43
C GLN A 401 7.94 22.05 0.36
N ALA A 402 7.62 21.46 1.51
CA ALA A 402 7.06 20.12 1.62
C ALA A 402 6.10 20.00 2.82
N GLU A 403 5.09 19.15 2.64
CA GLU A 403 4.20 18.66 3.69
C GLU A 403 4.67 17.28 4.11
N PHE A 404 4.83 17.07 5.42
CA PHE A 404 5.23 15.80 6.01
C PHE A 404 4.01 15.20 6.72
N ARG A 405 3.78 13.91 6.54
CA ARG A 405 2.79 13.13 7.29
C ARG A 405 3.49 11.97 7.96
N VAL A 406 3.33 11.85 9.26
CA VAL A 406 4.08 10.95 10.12
C VAL A 406 3.11 9.95 10.71
N PHE A 407 3.35 8.65 10.54
CA PHE A 407 2.54 7.60 11.13
C PHE A 407 3.25 6.99 12.34
N SER A 408 2.61 7.11 13.49
CA SER A 408 3.10 6.70 14.80
C SER A 408 2.24 5.55 15.34
N LYS A 409 2.88 4.43 15.70
CA LYS A 409 2.21 3.26 16.31
C LYS A 409 2.94 2.90 17.59
N ASN A 410 2.21 2.73 18.69
CA ASN A 410 2.76 2.41 20.02
C ASN A 410 3.84 3.39 20.53
N GLY A 411 3.87 4.62 20.03
CA GLY A 411 4.92 5.60 20.34
C GLY A 411 6.18 5.51 19.46
N GLU A 412 6.23 4.59 18.48
CA GLU A 412 7.31 4.51 17.49
C GLU A 412 6.87 5.05 16.12
N LEU A 413 7.80 5.72 15.44
CA LEU A 413 7.63 6.23 14.07
C LEU A 413 7.79 5.07 13.07
N THR A 414 6.70 4.71 12.39
CA THR A 414 6.65 3.52 11.51
C THR A 414 6.55 3.87 10.02
N ALA A 415 5.92 4.98 9.66
CA ALA A 415 5.96 5.48 8.28
C ALA A 415 6.03 7.01 8.19
N LEU A 416 6.57 7.49 7.08
CA LEU A 416 6.72 8.90 6.75
C LEU A 416 6.35 9.12 5.28
N GLN A 417 5.42 10.03 5.02
CA GLN A 417 5.11 10.51 3.67
C GLN A 417 5.52 11.97 3.54
N VAL A 418 6.27 12.30 2.49
CA VAL A 418 6.65 13.67 2.15
C VAL A 418 6.00 14.05 0.82
N LEU A 419 5.29 15.17 0.77
CA LEU A 419 4.61 15.69 -0.42
C LEU A 419 5.13 17.10 -0.76
N VAL A 420 5.37 17.38 -2.03
CA VAL A 420 5.79 18.72 -2.49
C VAL A 420 4.65 19.74 -2.36
N VAL A 421 4.95 20.87 -1.70
CA VAL A 421 4.11 22.07 -1.71
C VAL A 421 4.44 22.94 -2.93
N LYS A 422 3.42 23.62 -3.48
CA LYS A 422 3.49 24.72 -4.47
C LYS A 422 4.73 24.75 -5.39
N GLY A 423 4.79 23.85 -6.37
CA GLY A 423 5.73 23.95 -7.50
C GLY A 423 7.19 23.58 -7.24
N SER A 424 7.62 23.38 -5.99
CA SER A 424 8.97 22.92 -5.63
C SER A 424 9.28 21.52 -6.20
N MET A 425 10.47 20.99 -5.90
CA MET A 425 10.90 19.63 -6.25
C MET A 425 11.76 19.07 -5.13
N LEU A 426 11.59 17.78 -4.82
CA LEU A 426 12.45 17.09 -3.85
C LEU A 426 13.68 16.58 -4.60
N SER A 427 14.87 16.93 -4.12
CA SER A 427 16.13 16.41 -4.66
C SER A 427 16.38 14.98 -4.17
N GLU A 428 17.21 14.22 -4.89
CA GLU A 428 17.63 12.90 -4.42
C GLU A 428 18.45 13.00 -3.12
N SER A 429 19.26 14.05 -2.95
CA SER A 429 19.99 14.32 -1.71
C SER A 429 19.06 14.42 -0.49
N PHE A 430 17.92 15.10 -0.63
CA PHE A 430 16.93 15.23 0.45
C PHE A 430 16.21 13.90 0.75
N ILE A 431 15.99 13.05 -0.26
CA ILE A 431 15.46 11.70 -0.03
C ILE A 431 16.45 10.87 0.80
N ARG A 432 17.75 10.93 0.46
CA ARG A 432 18.82 10.21 1.17
C ARG A 432 19.07 10.75 2.58
N GLU A 433 18.94 12.06 2.78
CA GLU A 433 18.94 12.71 4.10
C GLU A 433 17.77 12.18 4.95
N VAL A 434 16.56 12.16 4.40
CA VAL A 434 15.35 11.68 5.09
C VAL A 434 15.42 10.18 5.40
N THR A 435 15.86 9.30 4.49
CA THR A 435 16.05 7.88 4.85
C THR A 435 17.22 7.68 5.81
N GLY A 436 18.25 8.52 5.72
CA GLY A 436 19.38 8.59 6.64
C GLY A 436 18.94 8.83 8.08
N GLU A 437 18.14 9.87 8.34
CA GLU A 437 17.67 10.18 9.71
C GLU A 437 16.45 9.33 10.14
N PHE A 438 15.51 9.00 9.24
CA PHE A 438 14.30 8.24 9.58
C PHE A 438 14.54 6.73 9.76
N VAL A 439 15.45 6.15 8.98
CA VAL A 439 15.69 4.68 8.94
C VAL A 439 17.12 4.32 9.37
N GLY A 440 18.03 5.29 9.48
CA GLY A 440 19.44 5.01 9.71
C GLY A 440 20.11 4.36 8.48
N SER A 441 19.69 4.73 7.26
CA SER A 441 20.36 4.36 6.01
C SER A 441 20.09 5.40 4.90
N PRO A 442 21.12 6.08 4.37
CA PRO A 442 20.97 6.96 3.21
C PRO A 442 20.92 6.20 1.86
N GLU A 443 21.02 4.87 1.90
CA GLU A 443 21.02 4.01 0.72
C GLU A 443 19.72 3.21 0.59
N TYR A 444 19.24 3.11 -0.65
CA TYR A 444 18.05 2.35 -1.05
C TYR A 444 18.21 1.82 -2.49
N THR A 445 17.57 0.69 -2.78
CA THR A 445 17.63 0.02 -4.10
C THR A 445 16.26 -0.02 -4.74
N ILE A 446 16.10 0.61 -5.91
CA ILE A 446 14.82 0.61 -6.66
C ILE A 446 14.64 -0.74 -7.36
N SER A 447 13.68 -1.54 -6.88
CA SER A 447 13.35 -2.88 -7.37
C SER A 447 12.26 -2.89 -8.45
N SER A 448 11.41 -1.85 -8.52
CA SER A 448 10.30 -1.79 -9.49
C SER A 448 9.98 -0.38 -9.96
N ARG A 449 9.44 -0.27 -11.19
CA ARG A 449 9.04 0.99 -11.84
C ARG A 449 7.71 0.80 -12.57
N GLU A 450 6.67 1.55 -12.16
CA GLU A 450 5.32 1.43 -12.70
C GLU A 450 4.76 2.81 -13.10
N LYS A 451 4.21 2.95 -14.32
CA LYS A 451 3.64 4.21 -14.81
C LYS A 451 2.11 4.20 -14.71
N LYS A 452 1.56 4.99 -13.78
CA LYS A 452 0.12 5.13 -13.50
C LYS A 452 -0.33 6.57 -13.75
N ASN A 453 -1.30 6.80 -14.63
CA ASN A 453 -1.92 8.11 -14.88
C ASN A 453 -0.91 9.25 -15.15
N GLY A 454 0.18 8.96 -15.87
CA GLY A 454 1.26 9.91 -16.16
C GLY A 454 2.26 10.15 -15.01
N ILE A 455 2.05 9.52 -13.85
CA ILE A 455 3.00 9.48 -12.72
C ILE A 455 3.83 8.20 -12.85
N LEU A 456 5.15 8.32 -12.70
CA LEU A 456 6.07 7.20 -12.57
C LEU A 456 6.26 6.92 -11.08
N VAL A 457 5.85 5.73 -10.64
CA VAL A 457 6.05 5.23 -9.28
C VAL A 457 7.29 4.33 -9.31
N LEU A 458 8.28 4.66 -8.49
CA LEU A 458 9.46 3.83 -8.24
C LEU A 458 9.25 3.17 -6.88
N SER A 459 9.38 1.86 -6.79
CA SER A 459 9.37 1.13 -5.51
C SER A 459 10.76 0.55 -5.27
N GLY A 460 11.22 0.55 -4.02
CA GLY A 460 12.52 0.03 -3.64
C GLY A 460 12.58 -0.34 -2.17
N THR A 461 13.67 -1.00 -1.79
CA THR A 461 13.95 -1.46 -0.42
C THR A 461 15.11 -0.66 0.18
N ILE A 462 15.09 -0.50 1.50
CA ILE A 462 16.17 0.07 2.31
C ILE A 462 16.83 -1.11 3.05
N PRO A 463 18.14 -1.35 2.88
CA PRO A 463 18.80 -2.55 3.38
C PRO A 463 18.47 -2.89 4.84
N GLN A 464 17.81 -4.05 5.03
CA GLN A 464 17.42 -4.64 6.32
C GLN A 464 16.49 -3.80 7.22
N LYS A 465 15.92 -2.67 6.76
CA LYS A 465 15.25 -1.71 7.66
C LYS A 465 13.93 -1.09 7.17
N GLY A 466 13.54 -1.27 5.90
CA GLY A 466 12.30 -0.68 5.41
C GLY A 466 12.12 -0.70 3.89
N ASP A 467 11.04 -0.04 3.45
CA ASP A 467 10.66 0.17 2.05
C ASP A 467 10.59 1.66 1.71
N ILE A 468 10.78 1.98 0.42
CA ILE A 468 10.61 3.32 -0.15
C ILE A 468 9.75 3.29 -1.42
N ARG A 469 8.85 4.28 -1.57
CA ARG A 469 8.08 4.53 -2.80
C ARG A 469 8.19 5.99 -3.21
N ILE A 470 8.76 6.25 -4.40
CA ILE A 470 9.00 7.60 -4.93
C ILE A 470 8.02 7.87 -6.09
N TYR A 471 7.30 8.99 -6.02
CA TYR A 471 6.30 9.39 -7.00
C TYR A 471 6.83 10.55 -7.86
N GLN A 472 7.18 10.28 -9.11
CA GLN A 472 7.69 11.25 -10.07
C GLN A 472 6.62 11.66 -11.09
N LYS A 473 6.57 12.96 -11.44
CA LYS A 473 5.77 13.47 -12.57
C LYS A 473 6.64 14.38 -13.41
N ASN A 474 6.69 14.13 -14.72
CA ASN A 474 7.55 14.85 -15.68
C ASN A 474 9.03 14.89 -15.22
N GLY A 475 9.57 13.74 -14.77
CA GLY A 475 10.93 13.60 -14.25
C GLY A 475 11.19 14.17 -12.85
N LYS A 476 10.28 15.00 -12.31
CA LYS A 476 10.44 15.63 -10.99
C LYS A 476 9.76 14.82 -9.89
N VAL A 477 10.43 14.58 -8.77
CA VAL A 477 9.82 13.97 -7.58
C VAL A 477 8.75 14.91 -7.03
N ARG A 478 7.54 14.38 -6.82
CA ARG A 478 6.35 15.09 -6.30
C ARG A 478 5.96 14.65 -4.89
N ALA A 479 6.26 13.40 -4.55
CA ALA A 479 6.13 12.87 -3.20
C ALA A 479 7.04 11.64 -3.06
N PHE A 480 7.32 11.23 -1.83
CA PHE A 480 7.79 9.88 -1.52
C PHE A 480 7.21 9.39 -0.19
N VAL A 481 7.23 8.08 0.00
CA VAL A 481 6.84 7.39 1.24
C VAL A 481 7.99 6.50 1.66
N VAL A 482 8.31 6.50 2.95
CA VAL A 482 9.24 5.57 3.58
C VAL A 482 8.50 4.85 4.71
N SER A 483 8.64 3.54 4.81
CA SER A 483 8.12 2.75 5.93
C SER A 483 9.22 1.89 6.52
N ARG A 484 9.24 1.77 7.85
CA ARG A 484 10.09 0.81 8.57
C ARG A 484 9.33 -0.51 8.72
N ASN A 485 10.09 -1.61 8.71
CA ASN A 485 9.58 -2.98 8.88
C ASN A 485 9.69 -3.42 10.34
#